data_AF-A0A553UWC7-F1
#
_entry.id   AF-A0A553UWC7-F1
#
_cell.length_a   1.000
_cell.length_b   1.000
_cell.length_c   1.000
_cell.angle_alpha   90.00
_cell.angle_beta   90.00
_cell.angle_gamma   90.00
#
_symmetry.space_group_name_H-M   'P 1'
#
loop_
_entity.id
_entity.type
_entity.pdbx_description
1 polymer ?
#
loop_
_entity_poly.entity_id
_entity_poly.type
_entity_poly.pdbx_seq_one_letter_code
_entity_poly.pdbx_strand_id
1 'polypeptide(L)'
;MTAASAPDNRDLTAQSVLRLVHIALEAKDLGTGVVPTLDELIQHTAAVGAAYFQLKLPSGEVQNAALPQALIYQVRAAAGEMPTTSGMRAVAAHGLPSDTPLMQALLTRRTPMFFDNTSVRPETIGFPELGVVSLAAAPVLGKRGELLGAFLMHTFEAHTWTEEEVRLFSSVVGTIAALMARLAAEEQVNAARESALRALGLALEARDRETQGHTDRVTALALRLARHLHLGEEQCQALRWGAYLHDIGKISIPDHILHKPSSLSEDEFELMRSHAEVGHRFASSLGFLPSESLEVVLHHHEKWNGKGYPRQLAGGDIHLLARIFSLCDVYDALISERPYKRAWTLEETHAELAAQAGQHFDPQVVSAFFELLRGDAAGASSNALIN
;
A
#
# COMPACT_ATOMS: atom_id res chain seq x y z
N MET A 1 13.10 40.25 -42.71
CA MET A 1 11.98 39.73 -41.91
C MET A 1 11.81 38.27 -42.25
N THR A 2 12.40 37.40 -41.43
CA THR A 2 12.30 35.94 -41.54
C THR A 2 10.97 35.50 -40.96
N ALA A 3 10.11 34.91 -41.79
CA ALA A 3 8.87 34.28 -41.34
C ALA A 3 9.22 33.07 -40.48
N ALA A 4 8.81 33.09 -39.21
CA ALA A 4 8.86 31.91 -38.36
C ALA A 4 7.88 30.88 -38.93
N SER A 5 8.39 29.73 -39.38
CA SER A 5 7.56 28.58 -39.74
C SER A 5 6.84 28.10 -38.48
N ALA A 6 5.51 27.98 -38.55
CA ALA A 6 4.74 27.32 -37.50
C ALA A 6 5.29 25.91 -37.27
N PRO A 7 5.38 25.44 -36.01
CA PRO A 7 5.91 24.11 -35.70
C PRO A 7 5.08 23.03 -36.41
N ASP A 8 5.75 22.03 -36.97
CA ASP A 8 5.13 20.88 -37.63
C ASP A 8 4.32 20.10 -36.58
N ASN A 9 3.03 19.86 -36.88
CA ASN A 9 2.08 19.29 -35.93
C ASN A 9 2.50 17.87 -35.46
N ARG A 10 3.27 17.15 -36.28
CA ARG A 10 3.88 15.86 -35.94
C ARG A 10 4.90 15.96 -34.80
N ASP A 11 5.62 17.06 -34.73
CA ASP A 11 6.66 17.31 -33.73
C ASP A 11 6.04 17.60 -32.36
N LEU A 12 4.89 18.28 -32.34
CA LEU A 12 4.08 18.52 -31.15
C LEU A 12 3.48 17.22 -30.59
N THR A 13 2.87 16.38 -31.44
CA THR A 13 2.32 15.08 -30.99
C THR A 13 3.42 14.18 -30.41
N ALA A 14 4.61 14.14 -31.02
CA ALA A 14 5.73 13.33 -30.54
C ALA A 14 6.26 13.84 -29.19
N GLN A 15 6.35 15.16 -29.00
CA GLN A 15 6.76 15.76 -27.72
C GLN A 15 5.73 15.52 -26.61
N SER A 16 4.43 15.62 -26.90
CA SER A 16 3.37 15.28 -25.93
C SER A 16 3.42 13.80 -25.55
N VAL A 17 3.59 12.88 -26.50
CA VAL A 17 3.73 11.44 -26.19
C VAL A 17 4.97 11.15 -25.31
N LEU A 18 6.12 11.74 -25.62
CA LEU A 18 7.34 11.57 -24.80
C LEU A 18 7.17 12.12 -23.39
N ARG A 19 6.52 13.28 -23.24
CA ARG A 19 6.20 13.88 -21.94
C ARG A 19 5.28 12.96 -21.12
N LEU A 20 4.25 12.39 -21.74
CA LEU A 20 3.33 11.47 -21.07
C LEU A 20 4.00 10.17 -20.64
N VAL A 21 4.87 9.62 -21.47
CA VAL A 21 5.68 8.43 -21.12
C VAL A 21 6.59 8.75 -19.93
N HIS A 22 7.20 9.93 -19.90
CA HIS A 22 8.04 10.34 -18.77
C HIS A 22 7.24 10.48 -17.47
N ILE A 23 6.06 11.10 -17.52
CA ILE A 23 5.14 11.19 -16.37
C ILE A 23 4.76 9.79 -15.87
N ALA A 24 4.47 8.85 -16.76
CA ALA A 24 4.16 7.47 -16.38
C ALA A 24 5.35 6.71 -15.77
N LEU A 25 6.59 7.00 -16.19
CA LEU A 25 7.78 6.39 -15.60
C LEU A 25 8.08 6.91 -14.20
N GLU A 26 7.78 8.18 -13.92
CA GLU A 26 8.07 8.82 -12.63
C GLU A 26 6.92 8.76 -11.62
N ALA A 27 5.69 8.48 -12.08
CA ALA A 27 4.52 8.41 -11.23
C ALA A 27 4.67 7.35 -10.12
N LYS A 28 4.52 7.79 -8.87
CA LYS A 28 4.50 6.94 -7.67
C LYS A 28 3.11 6.36 -7.40
N ASP A 29 2.09 7.02 -7.94
CA ASP A 29 0.70 6.65 -7.77
C ASP A 29 -0.13 7.08 -8.98
N LEU A 30 -1.35 6.58 -9.01
CA LEU A 30 -2.36 6.87 -10.03
C LEU A 30 -2.67 8.37 -10.17
N GLY A 31 -2.75 9.11 -9.07
CA GLY A 31 -3.10 10.53 -9.08
C GLY A 31 -2.01 11.38 -9.74
N THR A 32 -0.75 11.14 -9.36
CA THR A 32 0.41 11.86 -9.89
C THR A 32 0.70 11.54 -11.36
N GLY A 33 0.31 10.36 -11.85
CA GLY A 33 0.46 9.98 -13.26
C GLY A 33 -0.73 10.33 -14.17
N VAL A 34 -1.97 10.24 -13.67
CA VAL A 34 -3.17 10.34 -14.51
C VAL A 34 -3.63 11.77 -14.73
N VAL A 35 -3.64 12.64 -13.72
CA VAL A 35 -4.17 14.01 -13.86
C VAL A 35 -3.41 14.83 -14.91
N PRO A 36 -2.06 14.90 -14.91
CA PRO A 36 -1.32 15.63 -15.93
C PRO A 36 -1.59 15.10 -17.34
N THR A 37 -1.86 13.81 -17.44
CA THR A 37 -2.17 13.16 -18.72
C THR A 37 -3.55 13.57 -19.24
N LEU A 38 -4.53 13.78 -18.35
CA LEU A 38 -5.85 14.28 -18.70
C LEU A 38 -5.78 15.75 -19.14
N ASP A 39 -4.95 16.58 -18.49
CA ASP A 39 -4.76 17.98 -18.86
C ASP A 39 -4.17 18.11 -20.28
N GLU A 40 -3.19 17.28 -20.64
CA GLU A 40 -2.63 17.25 -22.00
C GLU A 40 -3.67 16.86 -23.07
N LEU A 41 -4.61 15.96 -22.75
CA LEU A 41 -5.71 15.65 -23.66
C LEU A 41 -6.61 16.86 -23.91
N ILE A 42 -6.96 17.60 -22.86
CA ILE A 42 -7.83 18.78 -22.98
C ILE A 42 -7.14 19.91 -23.75
N GLN A 43 -5.83 20.10 -23.55
CA GLN A 43 -5.08 21.17 -24.22
C GLN A 43 -4.89 20.95 -25.72
N HIS A 44 -4.89 19.68 -26.16
CA HIS A 44 -4.56 19.30 -27.54
C HIS A 44 -5.71 18.63 -28.30
N THR A 45 -6.91 18.61 -27.73
CA THR A 45 -8.14 18.14 -28.40
C THR A 45 -9.26 19.15 -28.18
N ALA A 46 -10.40 18.97 -28.83
CA ALA A 46 -11.60 19.76 -28.56
C ALA A 46 -12.28 19.39 -27.23
N ALA A 47 -11.80 18.37 -26.51
CA ALA A 47 -12.40 17.95 -25.25
C ALA A 47 -12.31 19.08 -24.21
N VAL A 48 -13.43 19.39 -23.57
CA VAL A 48 -13.49 20.40 -22.49
C VAL A 48 -13.23 19.78 -21.12
N GLY A 49 -13.42 18.47 -21.00
CA GLY A 49 -13.16 17.72 -19.78
C GLY A 49 -12.87 16.25 -20.03
N ALA A 50 -12.13 15.64 -19.10
CA ALA A 50 -11.73 14.25 -19.17
C ALA A 50 -11.66 13.62 -17.77
N ALA A 51 -11.92 12.32 -17.68
CA ALA A 51 -11.93 11.60 -16.42
C ALA A 51 -11.52 10.13 -16.57
N TYR A 52 -10.88 9.63 -15.52
CA TYR A 52 -10.56 8.22 -15.34
C TYR A 52 -11.48 7.59 -14.30
N PHE A 53 -12.12 6.50 -14.71
CA PHE A 53 -13.00 5.70 -13.87
C PHE A 53 -12.34 4.34 -13.61
N GLN A 54 -12.19 3.96 -12.34
CA GLN A 54 -11.61 2.68 -11.95
C GLN A 54 -12.62 1.81 -11.22
N LEU A 55 -12.62 0.52 -11.54
CA LEU A 55 -13.44 -0.45 -10.85
C LEU A 55 -13.04 -0.52 -9.38
N LYS A 56 -13.97 -0.25 -8.47
CA LYS A 56 -13.78 -0.51 -7.05
C LYS A 56 -14.02 -1.98 -6.80
N LEU A 57 -12.95 -2.74 -6.56
CA LEU A 57 -13.07 -4.07 -5.99
C LEU A 57 -13.55 -3.93 -4.54
N PRO A 58 -14.48 -4.77 -4.06
CA PRO A 58 -14.83 -4.77 -2.64
C PRO A 58 -13.55 -4.98 -1.83
N SER A 59 -13.21 -4.01 -0.99
CA SER A 59 -12.16 -4.15 0.01
C SER A 59 -12.45 -5.39 0.85
N GLY A 60 -11.41 -6.16 1.18
CA GLY A 60 -11.48 -7.49 1.80
C GLY A 60 -12.13 -7.61 3.19
N GLU A 61 -13.04 -6.72 3.56
CA GLU A 61 -13.96 -6.87 4.68
C GLU A 61 -15.38 -7.08 4.16
N VAL A 62 -15.70 -8.31 3.78
CA VAL A 62 -17.11 -8.73 3.62
C VAL A 62 -17.46 -9.60 4.82
N GLN A 63 -17.77 -8.96 5.95
CA GLN A 63 -18.68 -9.54 6.93
C GLN A 63 -20.09 -9.09 6.55
N ASN A 64 -20.91 -10.07 6.16
CA ASN A 64 -22.37 -9.99 6.03
C ASN A 64 -22.96 -8.88 5.14
N ALA A 65 -23.16 -9.18 3.85
CA ALA A 65 -24.35 -8.74 3.15
C ALA A 65 -24.68 -9.70 1.99
N ALA A 66 -25.79 -10.43 2.11
CA ALA A 66 -26.38 -11.21 1.04
C ALA A 66 -27.05 -10.25 0.04
N LEU A 67 -26.34 -9.88 -1.03
CA LEU A 67 -26.80 -9.44 -2.35
C LEU A 67 -25.54 -9.16 -3.19
N PRO A 68 -25.46 -9.53 -4.49
CA PRO A 68 -24.35 -9.11 -5.33
C PRO A 68 -24.42 -7.59 -5.46
N GLN A 69 -23.52 -6.88 -4.78
CA GLN A 69 -23.35 -5.45 -5.01
C GLN A 69 -22.95 -5.26 -6.47
N ALA A 70 -23.71 -4.45 -7.21
CA ALA A 70 -23.33 -4.05 -8.55
C ALA A 70 -21.91 -3.49 -8.49
N LEU A 71 -21.05 -3.92 -9.40
CA LEU A 71 -19.69 -3.41 -9.50
C LEU A 71 -19.76 -1.94 -9.92
N ILE A 72 -19.02 -1.07 -9.24
CA ILE A 72 -19.08 0.39 -9.45
C ILE A 72 -17.70 0.90 -9.85
N TYR A 73 -17.67 1.72 -10.89
CA TYR A 73 -16.49 2.45 -11.31
C TYR A 73 -16.48 3.85 -10.70
N GLN A 74 -15.51 4.14 -9.84
CA GLN A 74 -15.39 5.44 -9.20
C GLN A 74 -14.46 6.36 -9.99
N VAL A 75 -14.77 7.66 -10.00
CA VAL A 75 -13.88 8.68 -10.53
C VAL A 75 -12.61 8.69 -9.67
N ARG A 76 -11.47 8.39 -10.30
CA ARG A 76 -10.15 8.43 -9.64
C ARG A 76 -9.39 9.70 -9.94
N ALA A 77 -9.62 10.27 -11.12
CA ALA A 77 -9.03 11.52 -11.56
C ALA A 77 -9.98 12.16 -12.58
N ALA A 78 -10.05 13.48 -12.56
CA ALA A 78 -10.78 14.28 -13.53
C ALA A 78 -10.04 15.60 -13.75
N ALA A 79 -10.15 16.14 -14.96
CA ALA A 79 -9.58 17.41 -15.37
C ALA A 79 -10.54 18.15 -16.30
N GLY A 80 -10.38 19.48 -16.38
CA GLY A 80 -11.22 20.36 -17.19
C GLY A 80 -12.63 20.58 -16.64
N GLU A 81 -13.53 20.96 -17.53
CA GLU A 81 -14.92 21.24 -17.21
C GLU A 81 -15.71 19.94 -17.08
N MET A 82 -16.26 19.69 -15.88
CA MET A 82 -17.10 18.53 -15.61
C MET A 82 -18.58 18.91 -15.69
N PRO A 83 -19.47 17.99 -16.09
CA PRO A 83 -20.89 18.28 -16.13
C PRO A 83 -21.42 18.69 -14.74
N THR A 84 -22.21 19.75 -14.67
CA THR A 84 -22.70 20.31 -13.37
C THR A 84 -24.09 19.78 -12.97
N THR A 85 -24.62 18.81 -13.72
CA THR A 85 -25.95 18.24 -13.53
C THR A 85 -26.07 17.46 -12.21
N SER A 86 -27.30 17.26 -11.73
CA SER A 86 -27.58 16.37 -10.59
C SER A 86 -27.11 14.94 -10.84
N GLY A 87 -27.23 14.46 -12.09
CA GLY A 87 -26.73 13.16 -12.51
C GLY A 87 -25.21 13.02 -12.35
N MET A 88 -24.44 14.05 -12.73
CA MET A 88 -22.98 14.00 -12.56
C MET A 88 -22.56 14.08 -11.09
N ARG A 89 -23.30 14.83 -10.25
CA ARG A 89 -23.09 14.80 -8.80
C ARG A 89 -23.35 13.40 -8.21
N ALA A 90 -24.36 12.69 -8.71
CA ALA A 90 -24.62 11.31 -8.31
C ALA A 90 -23.50 10.37 -8.79
N VAL A 91 -22.99 10.53 -10.01
CA VAL A 91 -21.84 9.75 -10.52
C VAL A 91 -20.56 10.04 -9.73
N ALA A 92 -20.31 11.29 -9.35
CA ALA A 92 -19.16 11.64 -8.52
C ALA A 92 -19.28 11.05 -7.10
N ALA A 93 -20.49 11.05 -6.51
CA ALA A 93 -20.74 10.52 -5.17
C ALA A 93 -20.81 8.99 -5.10
N HIS A 94 -21.37 8.35 -6.13
CA HIS A 94 -21.76 6.94 -6.11
C HIS A 94 -21.11 6.10 -7.21
N GLY A 95 -20.38 6.71 -8.16
CA GLY A 95 -19.71 6.04 -9.27
C GLY A 95 -20.63 5.64 -10.44
N LEU A 96 -20.02 5.21 -11.54
CA LEU A 96 -20.71 4.66 -12.72
C LEU A 96 -20.97 3.15 -12.53
N PRO A 97 -22.22 2.69 -12.70
CA PRO A 97 -22.53 1.26 -12.67
C PRO A 97 -21.80 0.48 -13.78
N SER A 98 -21.31 -0.72 -13.47
CA SER A 98 -20.58 -1.59 -14.40
C SER A 98 -21.42 -2.12 -15.55
N ASP A 99 -22.75 -2.14 -15.39
CA ASP A 99 -23.71 -2.68 -16.33
C ASP A 99 -24.24 -1.64 -17.33
N THR A 100 -23.74 -0.39 -17.28
CA THR A 100 -24.08 0.64 -18.28
C THR A 100 -23.73 0.17 -19.70
N PRO A 101 -24.53 0.58 -20.73
CA PRO A 101 -24.29 0.19 -22.12
C PRO A 101 -22.86 0.50 -22.61
N LEU A 102 -22.31 1.64 -22.18
CA LEU A 102 -20.94 2.03 -22.50
C LEU A 102 -19.92 1.04 -21.97
N MET A 103 -20.03 0.65 -20.69
CA MET A 103 -19.07 -0.25 -20.06
C MET A 103 -19.13 -1.66 -20.65
N GLN A 104 -20.33 -2.15 -20.99
CA GLN A 104 -20.50 -3.40 -21.72
C GLN A 104 -19.86 -3.35 -23.12
N ALA A 105 -20.03 -2.22 -23.83
CA ALA A 105 -19.44 -2.02 -25.14
C ALA A 105 -17.90 -1.99 -25.07
N LEU A 106 -17.34 -1.30 -24.07
CA LEU A 106 -15.90 -1.24 -23.82
C LEU A 106 -15.30 -2.62 -23.49
N LEU A 107 -15.99 -3.41 -22.66
CA LEU A 107 -15.57 -4.78 -22.32
C LEU A 107 -15.59 -5.71 -23.54
N THR A 108 -16.59 -5.55 -24.41
CA THR A 108 -16.78 -6.38 -25.61
C THR A 108 -15.81 -5.99 -26.73
N ARG A 109 -15.71 -4.70 -27.06
CA ARG A 109 -14.91 -4.21 -28.19
C ARG A 109 -13.42 -4.06 -27.89
N ARG A 110 -13.05 -3.85 -26.62
CA ARG A 110 -11.65 -3.79 -26.15
C ARG A 110 -10.78 -2.73 -26.87
N THR A 111 -11.39 -1.73 -27.48
CA THR A 111 -10.75 -0.68 -28.28
C THR A 111 -11.39 0.67 -27.99
N PRO A 112 -10.66 1.79 -28.20
CA PRO A 112 -11.24 3.13 -28.10
C PRO A 112 -12.45 3.30 -29.03
N MET A 113 -13.46 4.02 -28.53
CA MET A 113 -14.71 4.34 -29.20
C MET A 113 -14.91 5.85 -29.21
N PHE A 114 -15.36 6.37 -30.35
CA PHE A 114 -15.55 7.80 -30.56
C PHE A 114 -16.99 8.03 -31.02
N PHE A 115 -17.65 8.99 -30.37
CA PHE A 115 -19.04 9.31 -30.56
C PHE A 115 -19.18 10.81 -30.81
N ASP A 116 -19.48 11.18 -32.05
CA ASP A 116 -19.68 12.58 -32.43
C ASP A 116 -20.98 13.15 -31.86
N ASN A 117 -21.95 12.28 -31.58
CA ASN A 117 -23.22 12.64 -30.95
C ASN A 117 -23.70 11.50 -30.04
N THR A 118 -23.81 11.78 -28.74
CA THR A 118 -24.24 10.81 -27.71
C THR A 118 -25.74 10.51 -27.75
N SER A 119 -26.55 11.33 -28.43
CA SER A 119 -28.01 11.15 -28.49
C SER A 119 -28.46 10.09 -29.49
N VAL A 120 -27.56 9.64 -30.38
CA VAL A 120 -27.90 8.75 -31.50
C VAL A 120 -27.31 7.34 -31.34
N ARG A 121 -26.65 7.05 -30.21
CA ARG A 121 -25.95 5.79 -29.99
C ARG A 121 -26.46 5.10 -28.72
N PRO A 122 -26.79 3.80 -28.79
CA PRO A 122 -27.25 3.06 -27.62
C PRO A 122 -26.17 2.92 -26.54
N GLU A 123 -24.88 2.94 -26.94
CA GLU A 123 -23.77 2.85 -25.99
C GLU A 123 -23.67 4.07 -25.07
N THR A 124 -24.20 5.23 -25.47
CA THR A 124 -24.05 6.50 -24.75
C THR A 124 -25.33 6.97 -24.08
N ILE A 125 -26.29 6.07 -23.84
CA ILE A 125 -27.51 6.39 -23.09
C ILE A 125 -27.17 7.02 -21.73
N GLY A 126 -27.89 8.07 -21.36
CA GLY A 126 -27.71 8.85 -20.13
C GLY A 126 -26.70 10.00 -20.25
N PHE A 127 -25.73 9.94 -21.16
CA PHE A 127 -24.77 11.04 -21.36
C PHE A 127 -25.41 12.35 -21.87
N PRO A 128 -26.42 12.34 -22.78
CA PRO A 128 -27.13 13.56 -23.16
C PRO A 128 -27.79 14.28 -21.98
N GLU A 129 -28.30 13.54 -20.99
CA GLU A 129 -28.92 14.09 -19.78
C GLU A 129 -27.90 14.77 -18.86
N LEU A 130 -26.63 14.37 -18.98
CA LEU A 130 -25.52 15.05 -18.33
C LEU A 130 -25.08 16.32 -19.09
N GLY A 131 -25.62 16.59 -20.28
CA GLY A 131 -25.20 17.68 -21.16
C GLY A 131 -24.00 17.34 -22.04
N VAL A 132 -23.52 16.08 -22.01
CA VAL A 132 -22.41 15.62 -22.85
C VAL A 132 -22.92 15.35 -24.26
N VAL A 133 -22.43 16.11 -25.24
CA VAL A 133 -22.88 16.01 -26.64
C VAL A 133 -22.00 15.09 -27.46
N SER A 134 -20.67 15.16 -27.32
CA SER A 134 -19.74 14.23 -27.94
C SER A 134 -18.85 13.57 -26.89
N LEU A 135 -18.44 12.33 -27.15
CA LEU A 135 -17.74 11.49 -26.19
C LEU A 135 -16.68 10.64 -26.90
N ALA A 136 -15.49 10.56 -26.33
CA ALA A 136 -14.54 9.49 -26.61
C ALA A 136 -14.32 8.65 -25.35
N ALA A 137 -14.29 7.34 -25.53
CA ALA A 137 -14.22 6.36 -24.46
C ALA A 137 -13.20 5.27 -24.78
N ALA A 138 -12.38 4.87 -23.81
CA ALA A 138 -11.47 3.75 -24.01
C ALA A 138 -11.36 2.84 -22.78
N PRO A 139 -11.20 1.52 -22.99
CA PRO A 139 -11.09 0.57 -21.90
C PRO A 139 -9.67 0.56 -21.31
N VAL A 140 -9.58 0.42 -19.99
CA VAL A 140 -8.35 0.03 -19.30
C VAL A 140 -8.48 -1.44 -18.94
N LEU A 141 -7.69 -2.29 -19.58
CA LEU A 141 -7.77 -3.75 -19.43
C LEU A 141 -6.64 -4.28 -18.55
N GLY A 142 -6.96 -5.27 -17.73
CA GLY A 142 -5.98 -6.05 -16.99
C GLY A 142 -5.32 -7.12 -17.86
N LYS A 143 -4.32 -7.81 -17.30
CA LYS A 143 -3.55 -8.85 -18.01
C LYS A 143 -4.41 -10.04 -18.46
N ARG A 144 -5.55 -10.28 -17.81
CA ARG A 144 -6.49 -11.36 -18.15
C ARG A 144 -7.63 -10.86 -19.04
N GLY A 145 -7.57 -9.61 -19.49
CA GLY A 145 -8.59 -8.98 -20.31
C GLY A 145 -9.81 -8.52 -19.53
N GLU A 146 -9.72 -8.45 -18.19
CA GLU A 146 -10.75 -7.84 -17.34
C GLU A 146 -10.78 -6.32 -17.53
N LEU A 147 -11.97 -5.71 -17.53
CA LEU A 147 -12.09 -4.25 -17.56
C LEU A 147 -11.80 -3.69 -16.16
N LEU A 148 -10.64 -3.06 -16.00
CA LEU A 148 -10.21 -2.43 -14.75
C LEU A 148 -10.71 -0.99 -14.63
N GLY A 149 -11.02 -0.35 -15.76
CA GLY A 149 -11.44 1.04 -15.78
C GLY A 149 -11.82 1.53 -17.17
N ALA A 150 -12.21 2.80 -17.25
CA ALA A 150 -12.49 3.49 -18.51
C ALA A 150 -11.95 4.92 -18.46
N PHE A 151 -11.36 5.35 -19.58
CA PHE A 151 -11.05 6.75 -19.86
C PHE A 151 -12.19 7.38 -20.66
N LEU A 152 -12.62 8.56 -20.24
CA LEU A 152 -13.65 9.33 -20.93
C LEU A 152 -13.14 10.75 -21.15
N MET A 153 -13.33 11.29 -22.36
CA MET A 153 -13.21 12.72 -22.64
C MET A 153 -14.43 13.18 -23.43
N HIS A 154 -14.83 14.43 -23.23
CA HIS A 154 -16.13 14.90 -23.71
C HIS A 154 -16.15 16.37 -24.12
N THR A 155 -17.19 16.71 -24.86
CA THR A 155 -17.57 18.08 -25.23
C THR A 155 -19.03 18.34 -24.86
N PHE A 156 -19.38 19.60 -24.62
CA PHE A 156 -20.77 20.04 -24.47
C PHE A 156 -21.40 20.51 -25.79
N GLU A 157 -20.62 20.49 -26.88
CA GLU A 157 -21.05 20.83 -28.23
C GLU A 157 -20.74 19.68 -29.18
N ALA A 158 -21.43 19.63 -30.32
CA ALA A 158 -21.20 18.60 -31.32
C ALA A 158 -19.80 18.75 -31.92
N HIS A 159 -19.02 17.66 -31.87
CA HIS A 159 -17.66 17.59 -32.38
C HIS A 159 -17.45 16.30 -33.18
N THR A 160 -16.74 16.42 -34.29
CA THR A 160 -16.28 15.25 -35.07
C THR A 160 -14.81 15.02 -34.76
N TRP A 161 -14.51 13.89 -34.11
CA TRP A 161 -13.16 13.57 -33.69
C TRP A 161 -12.23 13.40 -34.88
N THR A 162 -11.22 14.27 -34.98
CA THR A 162 -10.21 14.22 -36.03
C THR A 162 -9.29 13.01 -35.84
N GLU A 163 -8.62 12.56 -36.91
CA GLU A 163 -7.67 11.45 -36.79
C GLU A 163 -6.53 11.75 -35.82
N GLU A 164 -6.17 13.01 -35.65
CA GLU A 164 -5.13 13.44 -34.73
C GLU A 164 -5.56 13.30 -33.28
N GLU A 165 -6.77 13.75 -32.94
CA GLU A 165 -7.37 13.56 -31.62
C GLU A 165 -7.55 12.08 -31.30
N VAL A 166 -7.99 11.28 -32.28
CA VAL A 166 -8.08 9.82 -32.14
C VAL A 166 -6.72 9.20 -31.83
N ARG A 167 -5.65 9.61 -32.53
CA ARG A 167 -4.28 9.14 -32.28
C ARG A 167 -3.76 9.56 -30.92
N LEU A 168 -3.97 10.82 -30.52
CA LEU A 168 -3.54 11.35 -29.24
C LEU A 168 -4.25 10.63 -28.09
N PHE A 169 -5.58 10.54 -28.15
CA PHE A 169 -6.38 9.82 -27.16
C PHE A 169 -5.96 8.36 -27.02
N SER A 170 -5.76 7.66 -28.14
CA SER A 170 -5.33 6.26 -28.13
C SER A 170 -3.93 6.10 -27.50
N SER A 171 -3.01 7.04 -27.76
CA SER A 171 -1.64 7.01 -27.21
C SER A 171 -1.62 7.27 -25.70
N VAL A 172 -2.41 8.25 -25.25
CA VAL A 172 -2.62 8.57 -23.84
C VAL A 172 -3.18 7.36 -23.09
N VAL A 173 -4.25 6.77 -23.61
CA VAL A 173 -4.88 5.59 -23.01
C VAL A 173 -3.89 4.43 -22.91
N GLY A 174 -3.10 4.18 -23.97
CA GLY A 174 -2.06 3.16 -23.96
C GLY A 174 -1.01 3.39 -22.86
N THR A 175 -0.61 4.65 -22.67
CA THR A 175 0.36 5.06 -21.63
C THR A 175 -0.18 4.83 -20.22
N ILE A 176 -1.42 5.24 -19.96
CA ILE A 176 -2.02 5.04 -18.64
C ILE A 176 -2.31 3.55 -18.38
N ALA A 177 -2.75 2.80 -19.39
CA ALA A 177 -2.91 1.36 -19.25
C ALA A 177 -1.58 0.67 -18.89
N ALA A 178 -0.47 1.11 -19.48
CA ALA A 178 0.87 0.62 -19.13
C ALA A 178 1.27 1.00 -17.69
N LEU A 179 1.01 2.24 -17.26
CA LEU A 179 1.23 2.69 -15.87
C LEU A 179 0.43 1.83 -14.89
N MET A 180 -0.85 1.59 -15.18
CA MET A 180 -1.73 0.76 -14.36
C MET A 180 -1.23 -0.68 -14.25
N ALA A 181 -0.83 -1.27 -15.38
CA ALA A 181 -0.27 -2.60 -15.41
C ALA A 181 1.05 -2.70 -14.61
N ARG A 182 1.88 -1.64 -14.64
CA ARG A 182 3.10 -1.53 -13.83
C ARG A 182 2.79 -1.48 -12.34
N LEU A 183 1.95 -0.54 -11.91
CA LEU A 183 1.58 -0.36 -10.49
C LEU A 183 0.94 -1.62 -9.91
N ALA A 184 0.02 -2.26 -10.64
CA ALA A 184 -0.59 -3.52 -10.21
C ALA A 184 0.41 -4.67 -10.12
N ALA A 185 1.40 -4.73 -11.03
CA ALA A 185 2.46 -5.72 -10.96
C ALA A 185 3.41 -5.47 -9.77
N GLU A 186 3.74 -4.21 -9.49
CA GLU A 186 4.54 -3.81 -8.32
C GLU A 186 3.83 -4.18 -7.01
N GLU A 187 2.52 -3.89 -6.90
CA GLU A 187 1.70 -4.28 -5.75
C GLU A 187 1.67 -5.80 -5.56
N GLN A 188 1.46 -6.56 -6.64
CA GLN A 188 1.47 -8.02 -6.60
C GLN A 188 2.83 -8.57 -6.14
N VAL A 189 3.94 -8.01 -6.64
CA VAL A 189 5.29 -8.39 -6.23
C VAL A 189 5.51 -8.09 -4.75
N ASN A 190 5.08 -6.92 -4.27
CA ASN A 190 5.19 -6.56 -2.85
C ASN A 190 4.35 -7.46 -1.94
N ALA A 191 3.12 -7.78 -2.33
CA ALA A 191 2.28 -8.73 -1.59
C ALA A 191 2.87 -10.14 -1.54
N ALA A 192 3.47 -10.60 -2.65
CA ALA A 192 4.15 -11.89 -2.72
C ALA A 192 5.40 -11.93 -1.83
N ARG A 193 6.20 -10.84 -1.83
CA ARG A 193 7.34 -10.68 -0.91
C ARG A 193 6.90 -10.74 0.54
N GLU A 194 5.91 -9.93 0.91
CA GLU A 194 5.37 -9.89 2.27
C GLU A 194 4.87 -11.27 2.72
N SER A 195 4.12 -11.97 1.87
CA SER A 195 3.62 -13.32 2.16
C SER A 195 4.76 -14.33 2.37
N ALA A 196 5.81 -14.25 1.55
CA ALA A 196 6.98 -15.13 1.69
C ALA A 196 7.76 -14.86 2.98
N LEU A 197 7.99 -13.59 3.32
CA LEU A 197 8.68 -13.20 4.56
C LEU A 197 7.89 -13.66 5.80
N ARG A 198 6.58 -13.40 5.82
CA ARG A 198 5.70 -13.87 6.90
C ARG A 198 5.72 -15.40 7.02
N ALA A 199 5.68 -16.12 5.91
CA ALA A 199 5.75 -17.58 5.91
C ALA A 199 7.08 -18.11 6.50
N LEU A 200 8.20 -17.43 6.24
CA LEU A 200 9.50 -17.76 6.85
C LEU A 200 9.47 -17.55 8.37
N GLY A 201 8.93 -16.42 8.84
CA GLY A 201 8.75 -16.14 10.28
C GLY A 201 7.89 -17.21 10.96
N LEU A 202 6.73 -17.54 10.38
CA LEU A 202 5.83 -18.58 10.90
C LEU A 202 6.47 -19.97 10.90
N ALA A 203 7.27 -20.31 9.89
CA ALA A 203 7.98 -21.58 9.85
C ALA A 203 9.02 -21.69 10.97
N LEU A 204 9.68 -20.57 11.30
CA LEU A 204 10.63 -20.52 12.41
C LEU A 204 9.91 -20.59 13.77
N GLU A 205 8.82 -19.85 13.94
CA GLU A 205 7.98 -19.89 15.15
C GLU A 205 7.55 -21.33 15.46
N ALA A 206 7.13 -22.08 14.44
CA ALA A 206 6.76 -23.49 14.56
C ALA A 206 7.94 -24.38 14.99
N ARG A 207 9.18 -24.04 14.61
CA ARG A 207 10.38 -24.77 15.04
C ARG A 207 10.81 -24.41 16.46
N ASP A 208 10.79 -23.13 16.81
CA ASP A 208 11.26 -22.63 18.11
C ASP A 208 10.29 -22.94 19.27
N ARG A 209 9.07 -23.43 18.95
CA ARG A 209 7.99 -23.63 19.92
C ARG A 209 7.61 -22.34 20.64
N GLU A 210 7.82 -21.20 19.96
CA GLU A 210 7.26 -19.95 20.41
C GLU A 210 5.73 -20.02 20.42
N THR A 211 5.10 -19.11 21.16
CA THR A 211 3.65 -19.10 21.32
C THR A 211 3.00 -18.83 19.96
N GLN A 212 2.17 -19.77 19.50
CA GLN A 212 1.50 -19.66 18.20
C GLN A 212 0.86 -18.27 18.00
N GLY A 213 1.15 -17.63 16.87
CA GLY A 213 0.71 -16.29 16.52
C GLY A 213 1.58 -15.15 17.08
N HIS A 214 2.72 -15.45 17.74
CA HIS A 214 3.64 -14.43 18.25
C HIS A 214 4.07 -13.45 17.15
N THR A 215 4.54 -13.97 16.01
CA THR A 215 5.00 -13.17 14.87
C THR A 215 3.97 -12.14 14.43
N ASP A 216 2.70 -12.54 14.34
CA ASP A 216 1.62 -11.64 13.92
C ASP A 216 1.23 -10.64 15.01
N ARG A 217 1.17 -11.07 16.28
CA ARG A 217 0.82 -10.18 17.41
C ARG A 217 1.87 -9.09 17.61
N VAL A 218 3.15 -9.46 17.65
CA VAL A 218 4.25 -8.50 17.83
C VAL A 218 4.32 -7.53 16.65
N THR A 219 4.15 -8.02 15.42
CA THR A 219 4.14 -7.19 14.21
C THR A 219 2.98 -6.20 14.24
N ALA A 220 1.77 -6.65 14.58
CA ALA A 220 0.60 -5.80 14.66
C ALA A 220 0.77 -4.70 15.73
N LEU A 221 1.31 -5.05 16.91
CA LEU A 221 1.57 -4.10 17.98
C LEU A 221 2.64 -3.07 17.59
N ALA A 222 3.74 -3.51 16.99
CA ALA A 222 4.82 -2.64 16.54
C ALA A 222 4.34 -1.65 15.47
N LEU A 223 3.49 -2.08 14.53
CA LEU A 223 2.91 -1.21 13.52
C LEU A 223 1.94 -0.18 14.10
N ARG A 224 1.16 -0.55 15.12
CA ARG A 224 0.27 0.38 15.82
C ARG A 224 1.08 1.45 16.55
N LEU A 225 2.15 1.06 17.22
CA LEU A 225 3.06 2.00 17.89
C LEU A 225 3.79 2.90 16.90
N ALA A 226 4.28 2.37 15.78
CA ALA A 226 4.92 3.15 14.73
C ALA A 226 3.99 4.22 14.14
N ARG A 227 2.72 3.88 13.89
CA ARG A 227 1.71 4.84 13.41
C ARG A 227 1.36 5.89 14.46
N HIS A 228 1.28 5.51 15.74
CA HIS A 228 1.10 6.46 16.85
C HIS A 228 2.27 7.45 16.94
N LEU A 229 3.47 7.00 16.60
CA LEU A 229 4.68 7.83 16.49
C LEU A 229 4.81 8.57 15.14
N HIS A 230 3.78 8.52 14.28
CA HIS A 230 3.73 9.20 12.98
C HIS A 230 4.81 8.76 11.97
N LEU A 231 5.26 7.51 12.02
CA LEU A 231 6.15 6.95 11.00
C LEU A 231 5.41 6.76 9.67
N GLY A 232 6.11 6.99 8.55
CA GLY A 232 5.56 6.83 7.21
C GLY A 232 5.37 5.37 6.79
N GLU A 233 4.65 5.14 5.68
CA GLU A 233 4.36 3.78 5.19
C GLU A 233 5.63 2.98 4.82
N GLU A 234 6.66 3.63 4.27
CA GLU A 234 7.95 2.97 3.98
C GLU A 234 8.62 2.45 5.25
N GLN A 235 8.62 3.25 6.32
CA GLN A 235 9.17 2.85 7.63
C GLN A 235 8.31 1.76 8.30
N CYS A 236 6.98 1.85 8.16
CA CYS A 236 6.08 0.81 8.63
C CYS A 236 6.29 -0.52 7.89
N GLN A 237 6.51 -0.48 6.57
CA GLN A 237 6.85 -1.66 5.78
C GLN A 237 8.20 -2.24 6.23
N ALA A 238 9.22 -1.40 6.42
CA ALA A 238 10.52 -1.84 6.89
C ALA A 238 10.43 -2.51 8.28
N LEU A 239 9.66 -1.93 9.21
CA LEU A 239 9.40 -2.49 10.53
C LEU A 239 8.69 -3.84 10.44
N ARG A 240 7.67 -3.95 9.58
CA ARG A 240 6.93 -5.21 9.35
C ARG A 240 7.84 -6.33 8.87
N TRP A 241 8.65 -6.04 7.84
CA TRP A 241 9.54 -7.03 7.26
C TRP A 241 10.69 -7.40 8.21
N GLY A 242 11.19 -6.43 8.98
CA GLY A 242 12.13 -6.67 10.06
C GLY A 242 11.54 -7.55 11.17
N ALA A 243 10.30 -7.28 11.59
CA ALA A 243 9.58 -8.06 12.58
C ALA A 243 9.34 -9.52 12.15
N TYR A 244 9.00 -9.78 10.88
CA TYR A 244 8.87 -11.15 10.38
C TYR A 244 10.17 -11.95 10.40
N LEU A 245 11.31 -11.26 10.33
CA LEU A 245 12.62 -11.88 10.19
C LEU A 245 13.50 -11.73 11.43
N HIS A 246 13.03 -11.08 12.50
CA HIS A 246 13.88 -10.70 13.64
C HIS A 246 14.69 -11.89 14.17
N ASP A 247 14.04 -13.05 14.22
CA ASP A 247 14.61 -14.28 14.72
C ASP A 247 15.16 -15.24 13.65
N ILE A 248 15.17 -14.87 12.35
CA ILE A 248 15.52 -15.79 11.25
C ILE A 248 16.86 -16.52 11.44
N GLY A 249 17.81 -15.92 12.18
CA GLY A 249 19.09 -16.55 12.51
C GLY A 249 18.99 -17.75 13.46
N LYS A 250 17.90 -17.92 14.21
CA LYS A 250 17.65 -19.07 15.08
C LYS A 250 17.68 -20.40 14.32
N ILE A 251 17.52 -20.38 12.99
CA ILE A 251 17.71 -21.56 12.11
C ILE A 251 19.11 -22.17 12.24
N SER A 252 20.12 -21.38 12.63
CA SER A 252 21.50 -21.84 12.83
C SER A 252 21.78 -22.31 14.26
N ILE A 253 20.82 -22.18 15.18
CA ILE A 253 20.96 -22.61 16.58
C ILE A 253 20.61 -24.09 16.70
N PRO A 254 21.47 -24.94 17.28
CA PRO A 254 21.18 -26.36 17.48
C PRO A 254 19.93 -26.60 18.33
N ASP A 255 19.12 -27.61 17.98
CA ASP A 255 17.87 -27.93 18.68
C ASP A 255 18.06 -28.18 20.18
N HIS A 256 19.18 -28.80 20.59
CA HIS A 256 19.46 -29.07 22.00
C HIS A 256 19.73 -27.80 22.83
N ILE A 257 20.07 -26.69 22.18
CA ILE A 257 20.20 -25.36 22.81
C ILE A 257 18.87 -24.62 22.72
N LEU A 258 18.27 -24.61 21.52
CA LEU A 258 17.01 -23.92 21.25
C LEU A 258 15.87 -24.42 22.15
N HIS A 259 15.78 -25.74 22.36
CA HIS A 259 14.71 -26.37 23.13
C HIS A 259 15.14 -26.78 24.54
N LYS A 260 16.24 -26.22 25.06
CA LYS A 260 16.75 -26.58 26.38
C LYS A 260 15.74 -26.15 27.47
N PRO A 261 15.26 -27.07 28.33
CA PRO A 261 14.25 -26.74 29.35
C PRO A 261 14.84 -26.08 30.61
N SER A 262 16.17 -25.93 30.68
CA SER A 262 16.91 -25.30 31.77
C SER A 262 17.68 -24.09 31.27
N SER A 263 18.21 -23.29 32.21
CA SER A 263 19.06 -22.15 31.87
C SER A 263 20.23 -22.57 30.97
N LEU A 264 20.50 -21.74 29.96
CA LEU A 264 21.67 -21.90 29.09
C LEU A 264 22.95 -21.66 29.91
N SER A 265 24.01 -22.41 29.61
CA SER A 265 25.37 -22.06 30.05
C SER A 265 25.83 -20.77 29.35
N GLU A 266 26.93 -20.18 29.81
CA GLU A 266 27.50 -18.98 29.19
C GLU A 266 27.84 -19.22 27.71
N ASP A 267 28.47 -20.35 27.38
CA ASP A 267 28.80 -20.74 26.00
C ASP A 267 27.55 -20.96 25.13
N GLU A 268 26.52 -21.63 25.67
CA GLU A 268 25.26 -21.84 24.98
C GLU A 268 24.51 -20.52 24.75
N PHE A 269 24.59 -19.61 25.71
CA PHE A 269 24.00 -18.28 25.61
C PHE A 269 24.72 -17.44 24.56
N GLU A 270 26.04 -17.50 24.45
CA GLU A 270 26.74 -16.80 23.36
C GLU A 270 26.42 -17.38 21.99
N LEU A 271 26.27 -18.70 21.90
CA LEU A 271 25.78 -19.30 20.67
C LEU A 271 24.34 -18.83 20.36
N MET A 272 23.45 -18.75 21.35
CA MET A 272 22.11 -18.19 21.17
C MET A 272 22.15 -16.73 20.68
N ARG A 273 22.98 -15.87 21.26
CA ARG A 273 23.13 -14.45 20.87
C ARG A 273 23.57 -14.27 19.41
N SER A 274 24.27 -15.25 18.85
CA SER A 274 24.71 -15.22 17.45
C SER A 274 23.55 -15.16 16.44
N HIS A 275 22.31 -15.53 16.84
CA HIS A 275 21.16 -15.50 15.93
C HIS A 275 20.93 -14.09 15.34
N ALA A 276 21.22 -13.02 16.06
CA ALA A 276 21.04 -11.65 15.55
C ALA A 276 21.98 -11.37 14.36
N GLU A 277 23.27 -11.72 14.48
CA GLU A 277 24.26 -11.52 13.40
C GLU A 277 24.04 -12.49 12.23
N VAL A 278 23.72 -13.76 12.53
CA VAL A 278 23.40 -14.77 11.52
C VAL A 278 22.12 -14.38 10.78
N GLY A 279 21.10 -13.91 11.50
CA GLY A 279 19.84 -13.44 10.97
C GLY A 279 20.02 -12.24 10.05
N HIS A 280 20.80 -11.25 10.50
CA HIS A 280 21.18 -10.11 9.67
C HIS A 280 21.87 -10.54 8.37
N ARG A 281 22.79 -11.51 8.42
CA ARG A 281 23.46 -12.03 7.22
C ARG A 281 22.48 -12.70 6.25
N PHE A 282 21.52 -13.49 6.75
CA PHE A 282 20.48 -14.09 5.90
C PHE A 282 19.56 -13.03 5.32
N ALA A 283 19.06 -12.10 6.14
CA ALA A 283 18.21 -11.01 5.70
C ALA A 283 18.94 -10.13 4.66
N SER A 284 20.22 -9.81 4.85
CA SER A 284 21.03 -9.03 3.90
C SER A 284 21.17 -9.69 2.53
N SER A 285 21.03 -11.01 2.43
CA SER A 285 21.03 -11.71 1.14
C SER A 285 19.75 -11.46 0.31
N LEU A 286 18.68 -11.00 0.97
CA LEU A 286 17.44 -10.58 0.33
C LEU A 286 17.59 -9.12 -0.13
N GLY A 287 18.18 -8.91 -1.31
CA GLY A 287 18.51 -7.57 -1.83
C GLY A 287 17.32 -6.62 -2.08
N PHE A 288 16.09 -7.03 -1.78
CA PHE A 288 14.90 -6.17 -1.80
C PHE A 288 14.50 -5.65 -0.41
N LEU A 289 15.13 -6.12 0.68
CA LEU A 289 14.83 -5.64 2.02
C LEU A 289 15.36 -4.20 2.22
N PRO A 290 14.56 -3.30 2.80
CA PRO A 290 15.04 -2.02 3.28
C PRO A 290 16.16 -2.19 4.30
N SER A 291 17.14 -1.29 4.31
CA SER A 291 18.22 -1.26 5.30
C SER A 291 17.68 -1.24 6.73
N GLU A 292 16.59 -0.52 6.95
CA GLU A 292 15.94 -0.33 8.23
C GLU A 292 15.28 -1.62 8.75
N SER A 293 14.92 -2.56 7.86
CA SER A 293 14.51 -3.91 8.27
C SER A 293 15.68 -4.70 8.84
N LEU A 294 16.87 -4.54 8.27
CA LEU A 294 18.09 -5.20 8.75
C LEU A 294 18.49 -4.69 10.13
N GLU A 295 18.27 -3.41 10.40
CA GLU A 295 18.46 -2.81 11.74
C GLU A 295 17.58 -3.48 12.80
N VAL A 296 16.31 -3.80 12.48
CA VAL A 296 15.42 -4.53 13.40
C VAL A 296 15.99 -5.93 13.67
N VAL A 297 16.35 -6.67 12.63
CA VAL A 297 16.88 -8.03 12.77
C VAL A 297 18.17 -8.04 13.59
N LEU A 298 19.09 -7.10 13.35
CA LEU A 298 20.39 -7.09 14.02
C LEU A 298 20.32 -6.56 15.45
N HIS A 299 19.45 -5.59 15.74
CA HIS A 299 19.50 -4.80 16.97
C HIS A 299 18.28 -4.94 17.88
N HIS A 300 17.36 -5.86 17.63
CA HIS A 300 16.18 -6.06 18.50
C HIS A 300 16.52 -6.47 19.95
N HIS A 301 17.73 -6.96 20.20
CA HIS A 301 18.26 -7.25 21.54
C HIS A 301 19.25 -6.21 22.08
N GLU A 302 19.44 -5.09 21.38
CA GLU A 302 20.13 -3.93 21.95
C GLU A 302 19.30 -3.31 23.07
N LYS A 303 19.98 -2.77 24.08
CA LYS A 303 19.33 -2.14 25.24
C LYS A 303 19.69 -0.67 25.26
N TRP A 304 18.74 0.18 25.60
CA TRP A 304 18.95 1.63 25.66
C TRP A 304 20.20 2.04 26.46
N ASN A 305 20.53 1.30 27.52
CA ASN A 305 21.70 1.52 28.36
C ASN A 305 23.04 0.96 27.84
N GLY A 306 23.10 0.40 26.62
CA GLY A 306 24.33 -0.17 26.04
C GLY A 306 24.67 -1.58 26.51
N LYS A 307 23.85 -2.21 27.37
CA LYS A 307 24.11 -3.57 27.89
C LYS A 307 23.44 -4.67 27.06
N GLY A 308 23.03 -4.36 25.84
CA GLY A 308 22.42 -5.30 24.90
C GLY A 308 23.45 -6.03 24.04
N TYR A 309 22.98 -6.61 22.94
CA TYR A 309 23.80 -7.31 21.97
C TYR A 309 23.20 -7.20 20.56
N PRO A 310 23.99 -7.42 19.49
CA PRO A 310 25.38 -7.86 19.44
C PRO A 310 26.44 -6.75 19.47
N ARG A 311 26.06 -5.49 19.24
CA ARG A 311 26.97 -4.34 19.11
C ARG A 311 27.08 -3.47 20.36
N GLN A 312 26.23 -3.68 21.36
CA GLN A 312 26.22 -2.90 22.60
C GLN A 312 25.97 -1.40 22.35
N LEU A 313 25.08 -1.12 21.40
CA LEU A 313 24.68 0.24 21.07
C LEU A 313 23.86 0.85 22.21
N ALA A 314 23.96 2.17 22.40
CA ALA A 314 23.26 2.88 23.46
C ALA A 314 22.43 4.03 22.91
N GLY A 315 21.30 4.32 23.56
CA GLY A 315 20.47 5.47 23.23
C GLY A 315 20.06 5.55 21.76
N GLY A 316 20.32 6.71 21.16
CA GLY A 316 19.98 7.02 19.77
C GLY A 316 20.80 6.28 18.71
N ASP A 317 21.88 5.60 19.10
CA ASP A 317 22.68 4.78 18.17
C ASP A 317 21.92 3.52 17.75
N ILE A 318 20.92 3.10 18.54
CA ILE A 318 19.99 2.04 18.17
C ILE A 318 18.94 2.63 17.21
N HIS A 319 18.80 2.03 16.02
CA HIS A 319 17.80 2.47 15.07
C HIS A 319 16.38 2.48 15.68
N LEU A 320 15.56 3.48 15.35
CA LEU A 320 14.25 3.67 15.98
C LEU A 320 13.33 2.45 15.80
N LEU A 321 13.37 1.81 14.63
CA LEU A 321 12.55 0.63 14.38
C LEU A 321 12.92 -0.54 15.29
N ALA A 322 14.20 -0.74 15.59
CA ALA A 322 14.65 -1.77 16.52
C ALA A 322 14.21 -1.45 17.96
N ARG A 323 14.25 -0.18 18.37
CA ARG A 323 13.73 0.26 19.68
C ARG A 323 12.23 0.02 19.84
N ILE A 324 11.45 0.34 18.81
CA ILE A 324 10.00 0.07 18.77
C ILE A 324 9.74 -1.44 18.86
N PHE A 325 10.41 -2.22 18.00
CA PHE A 325 10.21 -3.66 17.94
C PHE A 325 10.59 -4.35 19.26
N SER A 326 11.76 -4.03 19.84
CA SER A 326 12.23 -4.61 21.10
C SER A 326 11.24 -4.44 22.26
N LEU A 327 10.62 -3.26 22.37
CA LEU A 327 9.57 -3.02 23.37
C LEU A 327 8.35 -3.92 23.13
N CYS A 328 7.88 -4.00 21.88
CA CYS A 328 6.71 -4.80 21.52
C CYS A 328 6.94 -6.30 21.69
N ASP A 329 8.14 -6.78 21.36
CA ASP A 329 8.54 -8.17 21.52
C ASP A 329 8.56 -8.59 22.99
N VAL A 330 9.22 -7.81 23.84
CA VAL A 330 9.23 -8.07 25.28
C VAL A 330 7.82 -7.98 25.87
N TYR A 331 7.01 -7.00 25.44
CA TYR A 331 5.62 -6.92 25.90
C TYR A 331 4.82 -8.19 25.55
N ASP A 332 4.84 -8.65 24.31
CA ASP A 332 4.15 -9.90 23.91
C ASP A 332 4.67 -11.11 24.71
N ALA A 333 5.98 -11.19 24.94
CA ALA A 333 6.60 -12.23 25.75
C ALA A 333 6.21 -12.20 27.24
N LEU A 334 5.88 -11.03 27.81
CA LEU A 334 5.42 -10.89 29.18
C LEU A 334 3.95 -11.32 29.35
N ILE A 335 3.09 -10.96 28.40
CA ILE A 335 1.64 -11.23 28.48
C ILE A 335 1.21 -12.58 27.88
N SER A 336 2.08 -13.25 27.14
CA SER A 336 1.79 -14.54 26.53
C SER A 336 2.12 -15.69 27.48
N GLU A 337 1.27 -16.72 27.50
CA GLU A 337 1.58 -17.98 28.18
C GLU A 337 2.68 -18.72 27.43
N ARG A 338 3.68 -19.21 28.15
CA ARG A 338 4.78 -20.02 27.61
C ARG A 338 4.92 -21.30 28.44
N PRO A 339 5.43 -22.42 27.90
CA PRO A 339 5.52 -23.70 28.61
C PRO A 339 6.20 -23.66 29.98
N TYR A 340 7.08 -22.67 30.20
CA TYR A 340 7.85 -22.48 31.42
C TYR A 340 7.46 -21.24 32.24
N LYS A 341 6.44 -20.47 31.81
CA LYS A 341 6.11 -19.17 32.42
C LYS A 341 4.62 -18.82 32.27
N ARG A 342 3.98 -18.50 33.41
CA ARG A 342 2.64 -17.89 33.46
C ARG A 342 2.68 -16.51 32.78
N ALA A 343 1.66 -16.19 31.97
CA ALA A 343 1.41 -14.83 31.51
C ALA A 343 1.31 -13.84 32.69
N TRP A 344 2.01 -12.72 32.59
CA TRP A 344 1.91 -11.65 33.58
C TRP A 344 0.57 -10.93 33.46
N THR A 345 0.10 -10.31 34.54
CA THR A 345 -1.02 -9.39 34.44
C THR A 345 -0.60 -8.13 33.67
N LEU A 346 -1.58 -7.40 33.13
CA LEU A 346 -1.30 -6.13 32.48
C LEU A 346 -0.65 -5.14 33.46
N GLU A 347 -1.07 -5.14 34.72
CA GLU A 347 -0.49 -4.30 35.78
C GLU A 347 0.97 -4.63 36.04
N GLU A 348 1.32 -5.91 36.20
CA GLU A 348 2.70 -6.39 36.37
C GLU A 348 3.56 -5.99 35.16
N THR A 349 3.02 -6.19 33.95
CA THR A 349 3.70 -5.88 32.69
C THR A 349 3.96 -4.38 32.54
N HIS A 350 2.95 -3.54 32.80
CA HIS A 350 3.09 -2.09 32.70
C HIS A 350 4.07 -1.54 33.73
N ALA A 351 4.05 -2.05 34.97
CA ALA A 351 4.99 -1.65 36.00
C ALA A 351 6.45 -1.97 35.58
N GLU A 352 6.68 -3.15 35.01
CA GLU A 352 8.01 -3.54 34.52
C GLU A 352 8.47 -2.69 33.34
N LEU A 353 7.61 -2.49 32.33
CA LEU A 353 7.98 -1.63 31.18
C LEU A 353 8.32 -0.20 31.63
N ALA A 354 7.59 0.35 32.59
CA ALA A 354 7.87 1.67 33.16
C ALA A 354 9.21 1.67 33.93
N ALA A 355 9.50 0.62 34.71
CA ALA A 355 10.76 0.50 35.45
C ALA A 355 11.98 0.32 34.52
N GLN A 356 11.79 -0.28 33.34
CA GLN A 356 12.83 -0.52 32.35
C GLN A 356 13.02 0.65 31.37
N ALA A 357 12.22 1.71 31.45
CA ALA A 357 12.40 2.93 30.67
C ALA A 357 13.75 3.59 30.99
N GLY A 358 14.56 3.86 29.95
CA GLY A 358 15.91 4.40 30.09
C GLY A 358 16.96 3.35 30.49
N GLN A 359 16.56 2.09 30.67
CA GLN A 359 17.47 0.97 30.92
C GLN A 359 17.44 0.00 29.74
N HIS A 360 16.37 -0.77 29.62
CA HIS A 360 16.17 -1.67 28.49
C HIS A 360 15.61 -0.88 27.29
N PHE A 361 14.60 -0.05 27.54
CA PHE A 361 13.81 0.57 26.48
C PHE A 361 14.03 2.07 26.39
N ASP A 362 13.82 2.61 25.20
CA ASP A 362 13.78 4.05 24.98
C ASP A 362 12.61 4.69 25.77
N PRO A 363 12.87 5.66 26.67
CA PRO A 363 11.83 6.33 27.43
C PRO A 363 10.72 6.96 26.57
N GLN A 364 11.06 7.48 25.39
CA GLN A 364 10.09 8.11 24.48
C GLN A 364 9.17 7.08 23.86
N VAL A 365 9.73 5.93 23.46
CA VAL A 365 8.96 4.81 22.90
C VAL A 365 8.04 4.20 23.98
N VAL A 366 8.51 4.08 25.22
CA VAL A 366 7.68 3.62 26.35
C VAL A 366 6.53 4.58 26.62
N SER A 367 6.80 5.89 26.63
CA SER A 367 5.75 6.91 26.79
C SER A 367 4.67 6.81 25.72
N ALA A 368 5.10 6.74 24.45
CA ALA A 368 4.20 6.59 23.30
C ALA A 368 3.40 5.29 23.36
N PHE A 369 4.00 4.19 23.82
CA PHE A 369 3.31 2.92 24.01
C PHE A 369 2.19 3.03 25.06
N PHE A 370 2.45 3.67 26.20
CA PHE A 370 1.40 3.88 27.20
C PHE A 370 0.32 4.88 26.77
N GLU A 371 0.63 5.84 25.92
CA GLU A 371 -0.38 6.70 25.28
C GLU A 371 -1.28 5.90 24.33
N LEU A 372 -0.69 5.06 23.48
CA LEU A 372 -1.42 4.16 22.58
C LEU A 372 -2.41 3.28 23.36
N LEU A 373 -1.95 2.60 24.41
CA LEU A 373 -2.80 1.71 25.22
C LEU A 373 -3.94 2.45 25.94
N ARG A 374 -3.71 3.70 26.38
CA ARG A 374 -4.76 4.54 26.97
C ARG A 374 -5.81 4.95 25.94
N GLY A 375 -5.39 5.27 24.71
CA GLY A 375 -6.28 5.56 23.59
C GLY A 375 -7.22 4.40 23.26
N ASP A 376 -6.69 3.16 23.28
CA ASP A 376 -7.49 1.95 23.03
C ASP A 376 -8.57 1.73 24.09
N ALA A 377 -8.22 1.93 25.37
CA ALA A 377 -9.16 1.76 26.47
C ALA A 377 -10.33 2.75 26.39
N ALA A 378 -10.06 4.01 26.00
CA ALA A 378 -11.09 5.01 25.80
C ALA A 378 -12.00 4.69 24.59
N GLY A 379 -11.43 4.17 23.49
CA GLY A 379 -12.19 3.73 22.32
C GLY A 379 -13.07 2.50 22.58
N ALA A 380 -12.56 1.53 23.35
CA ALA A 380 -13.31 0.33 23.74
C ALA A 380 -14.49 0.64 24.68
N SER A 381 -14.30 1.57 25.63
CA SER A 381 -15.41 2.04 26.49
C SER A 381 -16.47 2.84 25.73
N SER A 382 -16.09 3.57 24.68
CA SER A 382 -17.04 4.29 23.82
C SER A 382 -17.89 3.36 22.96
N ASN A 383 -17.32 2.25 22.45
CA ASN A 383 -18.07 1.26 21.68
C ASN A 383 -18.96 0.35 22.55
N ALA A 384 -18.61 0.15 23.82
CA ALA A 384 -19.43 -0.61 24.77
C ALA A 384 -20.67 0.16 25.26
N LEU A 385 -20.74 1.48 25.05
CA LEU A 385 -21.89 2.33 25.43
C LEU A 385 -22.88 2.55 24.27
N ILE A 386 -22.60 2.00 23.08
CA ILE A 386 -23.41 2.20 21.85
C ILE A 386 -24.10 0.90 21.38
N ASN A 387 -23.89 -0.23 22.06
CA ASN A 387 -24.58 -1.50 21.76
C ASN A 387 -25.69 -1.83 22.75
#